data_AF-A0AAV5LC69-F1
#
_entry.id   AF-A0AAV5LC69-F1
#
_cell.length_a   1.000
_cell.length_b   1.000
_cell.length_c   1.000
_cell.angle_alpha   90.00
_cell.angle_beta   90.00
_cell.angle_gamma   90.00
#
_symmetry.space_group_name_H-M   'P 1'
#
loop_
_entity.id
_entity.type
_entity.pdbx_description
1 polymer ?
#
loop_
_entity_poly.entity_id
_entity_poly.type
_entity_poly.pdbx_seq_one_letter_code
_entity_poly.pdbx_strand_id
1 'polypeptide(L)'
;MEIATLPPSTIVPEVLKKDNYERWSILIKHYLVAQDVWDVVDPNQRTEEMNERVRIKKNALALHAIKISCGAKAFDLIKDIQSAGDAWQALLDMSNVSDIPRRPEFVPPHMPTHEDEGFISSLSIFLAKIHLSV
;
A
#
# COMPACT_ATOMS: atom_id res chain seq x y z
N MET A 1 26.11 -8.48 24.78
CA MET A 1 24.94 -8.56 23.87
C MET A 1 23.74 -8.14 24.68
N GLU A 2 23.20 -6.95 24.45
CA GLU A 2 21.94 -6.54 25.07
C GLU A 2 20.79 -7.26 24.38
N ILE A 3 20.02 -8.03 25.14
CA ILE A 3 18.81 -8.67 24.65
C ILE A 3 17.69 -7.65 24.87
N ALA A 4 17.30 -6.96 23.79
CA ALA A 4 16.17 -6.04 23.84
C ALA A 4 14.91 -6.82 24.24
N THR A 5 14.46 -6.60 25.47
CA THR A 5 13.28 -7.28 26.01
C THR A 5 12.05 -6.61 25.42
N LEU A 6 11.44 -7.25 24.42
CA LEU A 6 10.17 -6.79 23.86
C LEU A 6 9.07 -7.01 24.91
N PRO A 7 8.22 -6.01 25.18
CA PRO A 7 7.12 -6.18 26.11
C PRO A 7 6.19 -7.30 25.61
N PRO A 8 5.63 -8.13 26.52
CA PRO A 8 4.77 -9.27 26.16
C PRO A 8 3.49 -8.91 25.39
N SER A 9 3.19 -7.61 25.25
CA SER A 9 2.07 -7.05 24.49
C SER A 9 2.36 -6.79 23.01
N THR A 10 3.57 -7.06 22.52
CA THR A 10 3.92 -6.84 21.11
C THR A 10 3.52 -8.05 20.26
N ILE A 11 2.32 -8.01 19.68
CA ILE A 11 1.79 -9.04 18.75
C ILE A 11 2.77 -9.32 17.59
N VAL A 12 3.50 -8.29 17.13
CA VAL A 12 4.54 -8.41 16.10
C VAL A 12 5.72 -7.51 16.44
N PRO A 13 6.96 -8.04 16.52
CA PRO A 13 8.16 -7.26 16.87
C PRO A 13 8.47 -6.14 15.87
N GLU A 14 7.93 -6.22 14.66
CA GLU A 14 8.16 -5.29 13.58
C GLU A 14 6.87 -4.57 13.15
N VAL A 15 6.90 -3.25 13.26
CA VAL A 15 5.87 -2.38 12.69
C VAL A 15 5.96 -2.43 11.16
N LEU A 16 4.82 -2.42 10.48
CA LEU A 16 4.77 -2.37 9.02
C LEU A 16 5.47 -1.11 8.48
N LYS A 17 6.30 -1.32 7.47
CA LYS A 17 7.01 -0.34 6.68
C LYS A 17 6.81 -0.69 5.20
N LYS A 18 7.26 0.23 4.34
CA LYS A 18 7.12 0.10 2.89
C LYS A 18 7.82 -1.14 2.33
N ASP A 19 8.92 -1.56 2.94
CA ASP A 19 9.88 -2.56 2.44
C ASP A 19 9.84 -3.89 3.21
N ASN A 20 9.01 -4.04 4.24
CA ASN A 20 8.95 -5.24 5.07
C ASN A 20 7.58 -5.93 5.09
N TYR A 21 6.70 -5.62 4.13
CA TYR A 21 5.35 -6.18 4.08
C TYR A 21 5.34 -7.72 4.14
N GLU A 22 6.24 -8.39 3.40
CA GLU A 22 6.35 -9.85 3.42
C GLU A 22 6.61 -10.38 4.84
N ARG A 23 7.60 -9.82 5.53
CA ARG A 23 7.94 -10.26 6.89
C ARG A 23 6.84 -9.92 7.90
N TRP A 24 6.28 -8.71 7.82
CA TRP A 24 5.17 -8.28 8.69
C TRP A 24 3.94 -9.17 8.50
N SER A 25 3.57 -9.46 7.26
CA SER A 25 2.38 -10.24 6.92
C SER A 25 2.48 -11.69 7.42
N ILE A 26 3.65 -12.32 7.34
CA ILE A 26 3.88 -13.66 7.91
C ILE A 26 3.59 -13.66 9.41
N LEU A 27 4.11 -12.68 10.15
CA LEU A 27 3.97 -12.60 11.60
C LEU A 27 2.52 -12.36 12.02
N ILE A 28 1.83 -11.41 11.38
CA ILE A 28 0.41 -11.17 11.66
C ILE A 28 -0.43 -12.37 11.26
N LYS A 29 -0.20 -12.98 10.09
CA LYS A 29 -0.96 -14.16 9.67
C LYS A 29 -0.83 -15.29 10.68
N HIS A 30 0.36 -15.59 11.17
CA HIS A 30 0.54 -16.62 12.21
C HIS A 30 -0.21 -16.28 13.49
N TYR A 31 -0.18 -15.03 13.93
CA TYR A 31 -0.96 -14.60 15.09
C TYR A 31 -2.46 -14.80 14.86
N LEU A 32 -2.99 -14.37 13.71
CA LEU A 32 -4.41 -14.49 13.38
C LEU A 32 -4.86 -15.95 13.25
N VAL A 33 -4.02 -16.83 12.70
CA VAL A 33 -4.27 -18.28 12.68
C VAL A 33 -4.29 -18.86 14.09
N ALA A 34 -3.34 -18.48 14.95
CA ALA A 34 -3.30 -18.95 16.34
C ALA A 34 -4.50 -18.46 17.17
N GLN A 35 -5.08 -17.32 16.80
CA GLN A 35 -6.31 -16.78 17.41
C GLN A 35 -7.59 -17.31 16.76
N ASP A 36 -7.50 -18.19 15.76
CA ASP A 36 -8.64 -18.69 14.96
C ASP A 36 -9.48 -17.56 14.32
N VAL A 37 -8.82 -16.56 13.73
CA VAL A 37 -9.50 -15.42 13.09
C VAL A 37 -9.02 -15.09 11.67
N TRP A 38 -8.20 -15.95 11.06
CA TRP A 38 -7.71 -15.70 9.70
C TRP A 38 -8.81 -15.83 8.62
N ASP A 39 -9.85 -16.62 8.88
CA ASP A 39 -11.02 -16.87 8.02
C ASP A 39 -11.89 -15.63 7.73
N VAL A 40 -11.76 -14.56 8.52
CA VAL A 40 -12.39 -13.25 8.21
C VAL A 40 -11.51 -12.33 7.37
N VAL A 41 -10.21 -12.62 7.28
CA VAL A 41 -9.26 -11.90 6.42
C VAL A 41 -9.21 -12.55 5.03
N ASP A 42 -9.15 -13.88 5.00
CA ASP A 42 -9.18 -14.69 3.78
C ASP A 42 -10.35 -15.68 3.85
N PRO A 43 -11.55 -15.30 3.36
CA PRO A 43 -12.73 -16.16 3.40
C PRO A 43 -12.59 -17.48 2.64
N ASN A 44 -11.61 -17.61 1.73
CA ASN A 44 -11.38 -18.85 0.99
C ASN A 44 -10.87 -20.00 1.89
N GLN A 45 -10.38 -19.68 3.09
CA GLN A 45 -9.92 -20.67 4.06
C GLN A 45 -11.01 -21.09 5.06
N ARG A 46 -12.25 -20.62 4.86
CA ARG A 46 -13.38 -21.00 5.68
C ARG A 46 -13.85 -22.42 5.32
N THR A 47 -13.91 -23.29 6.32
CA THR A 47 -14.34 -24.70 6.15
C THR A 47 -15.83 -24.93 6.44
N GLU A 48 -16.46 -24.05 7.21
CA GLU A 48 -17.88 -24.16 7.58
C GLU A 48 -18.61 -22.81 7.60
N GLU A 49 -19.94 -22.85 7.57
CA GLU A 49 -20.76 -21.65 7.77
C GLU A 49 -20.49 -21.03 9.15
N MET A 50 -20.17 -19.74 9.14
CA MET A 50 -19.86 -18.99 10.36
C MET A 50 -21.07 -18.18 10.82
N ASN A 51 -21.44 -18.34 12.09
CA ASN A 51 -22.46 -17.52 12.73
C ASN A 51 -22.09 -16.02 12.66
N GLU A 52 -23.05 -15.16 12.33
CA GLU A 52 -22.80 -13.72 12.15
C GLU A 52 -22.18 -13.05 13.38
N ARG A 53 -22.62 -13.40 14.60
CA ARG A 53 -22.02 -12.83 15.82
C ARG A 53 -20.58 -13.29 16.02
N VAL A 54 -20.27 -14.54 15.63
CA VAL A 54 -18.90 -15.06 15.65
C VAL A 54 -18.06 -14.31 14.62
N ARG A 55 -18.58 -14.12 13.39
CA ARG A 55 -17.93 -13.36 12.32
C ARG A 55 -17.59 -11.94 12.76
N ILE A 56 -18.53 -11.23 13.38
CA ILE A 56 -18.31 -9.87 13.89
C ILE A 56 -17.17 -9.84 14.92
N LYS A 57 -17.14 -10.80 15.86
CA LYS A 57 -16.09 -10.89 16.87
C LYS A 57 -14.72 -11.21 16.27
N LYS A 58 -14.65 -12.21 15.37
CA LYS A 58 -13.42 -12.58 14.68
C LYS A 58 -12.88 -11.41 13.86
N ASN A 59 -13.74 -10.73 13.11
CA ASN A 59 -13.38 -9.54 12.35
C ASN A 59 -12.84 -8.41 13.24
N ALA A 60 -13.51 -8.12 14.36
CA ALA A 60 -13.06 -7.10 15.29
C ALA A 60 -11.67 -7.40 15.87
N LEU A 61 -11.42 -8.67 16.25
CA LEU A 61 -10.12 -9.11 16.76
C LEU A 61 -9.02 -9.00 15.69
N ALA A 62 -9.30 -9.49 14.48
CA ALA A 62 -8.36 -9.42 13.37
C ALA A 62 -8.02 -7.99 12.97
N LEU A 63 -9.05 -7.13 12.83
CA LEU A 63 -8.88 -5.72 12.51
C LEU A 63 -8.09 -4.99 13.59
N HIS A 64 -8.32 -5.31 14.87
CA HIS A 64 -7.56 -4.73 15.97
C HIS A 64 -6.07 -5.08 15.86
N ALA A 65 -5.74 -6.36 15.66
CA ALA A 65 -4.35 -6.81 15.52
C ALA A 65 -3.64 -6.15 14.32
N ILE A 66 -4.34 -5.99 13.19
CA ILE A 66 -3.82 -5.28 12.02
C ILE A 66 -3.56 -3.80 12.37
N LYS A 67 -4.52 -3.10 12.97
CA LYS A 67 -4.42 -1.66 13.28
C LYS A 67 -3.30 -1.35 14.28
N ILE A 68 -3.07 -2.20 15.29
CA ILE A 68 -2.02 -1.93 16.29
C ILE A 68 -0.61 -2.29 15.80
N SER A 69 -0.48 -3.09 14.74
CA SER A 69 0.81 -3.54 14.20
C SER A 69 1.27 -2.77 12.96
N CYS A 70 0.38 -2.04 12.29
CA CYS A 70 0.69 -1.44 10.99
C CYS A 70 1.46 -0.10 11.11
N GLY A 71 1.49 0.53 12.29
CA GLY A 71 2.17 1.81 12.50
C GLY A 71 1.41 3.00 11.94
N ALA A 72 1.85 4.23 12.27
CA ALA A 72 1.05 5.44 12.07
C ALA A 72 0.60 5.69 10.62
N LYS A 73 1.53 5.65 9.65
CA LYS A 73 1.22 5.91 8.24
C LYS A 73 0.21 4.92 7.66
N ALA A 74 0.38 3.64 7.98
CA ALA A 74 -0.52 2.59 7.52
C ALA A 74 -1.85 2.64 8.28
N PHE A 75 -1.84 2.98 9.56
CA PHE A 75 -3.03 3.18 10.37
C PHE A 75 -3.91 4.29 9.78
N ASP A 76 -3.32 5.42 9.40
CA ASP A 76 -4.06 6.53 8.78
C ASP A 76 -4.76 6.13 7.47
N LEU A 77 -4.19 5.19 6.72
CA LEU A 77 -4.81 4.61 5.52
C LEU A 77 -6.03 3.76 5.86
N ILE A 78 -5.96 2.95 6.93
CA ILE A 78 -6.98 1.93 7.24
C ILE A 78 -7.92 2.29 8.39
N LYS A 79 -7.79 3.48 8.99
CA LYS A 79 -8.50 3.86 10.23
C LYS A 79 -10.03 3.73 10.12
N ASP A 80 -10.57 4.06 8.95
CA ASP A 80 -12.01 4.07 8.68
C ASP A 80 -12.53 2.73 8.13
N ILE A 81 -11.62 1.80 7.79
CA ILE A 81 -11.97 0.46 7.30
C ILE A 81 -12.51 -0.39 8.46
N GLN A 82 -13.62 -1.09 8.20
CA GLN A 82 -14.33 -1.94 9.17
C GLN A 82 -14.12 -3.44 8.95
N SER A 83 -13.67 -3.84 7.77
CA SER A 83 -13.37 -5.23 7.41
C SER A 83 -11.88 -5.51 7.59
N ALA A 84 -11.53 -6.60 8.27
CA ALA A 84 -10.13 -7.02 8.43
C ALA A 84 -9.51 -7.42 7.08
N GLY A 85 -10.27 -8.06 6.19
CA GLY A 85 -9.83 -8.40 4.83
C GLY A 85 -9.56 -7.16 3.99
N ASP A 86 -10.44 -6.17 4.03
CA ASP A 86 -10.27 -4.92 3.26
C ASP A 86 -9.08 -4.12 3.78
N ALA A 87 -8.87 -4.12 5.11
CA ALA A 87 -7.73 -3.46 5.71
C ALA A 87 -6.42 -4.15 5.30
N TRP A 88 -6.38 -5.49 5.31
CA TRP A 88 -5.24 -6.27 4.84
C TRP A 88 -4.92 -5.97 3.37
N GLN A 89 -5.93 -5.95 2.51
CA GLN A 89 -5.76 -5.67 1.08
C GLN A 89 -5.24 -4.24 0.84
N ALA A 90 -5.76 -3.24 1.55
CA ALA A 90 -5.28 -1.87 1.43
C ALA A 90 -3.78 -1.73 1.82
N LEU A 91 -3.31 -2.52 2.79
CA LEU A 91 -1.90 -2.54 3.19
C LEU A 91 -1.02 -3.22 2.13
N LEU A 92 -1.50 -4.31 1.52
CA LEU A 92 -0.84 -4.98 0.40
C LEU A 92 -0.69 -4.02 -0.80
N ASP A 93 -1.74 -3.29 -1.13
CA ASP A 93 -1.73 -2.33 -2.22
C ASP A 93 -0.74 -1.19 -1.92
N MET A 94 -0.72 -0.69 -0.67
CA MET A 94 0.25 0.31 -0.22
C MET A 94 1.71 -0.16 -0.39
N SER A 95 2.00 -1.44 -0.11
CA SER A 95 3.35 -1.98 -0.30
C SER A 95 3.71 -2.14 -1.77
N ASN A 96 2.76 -2.42 -2.66
CA ASN A 96 3.02 -2.64 -4.09
C ASN A 96 3.14 -1.33 -4.90
N VAL A 97 2.54 -0.22 -4.43
CA VAL A 97 2.64 1.10 -5.07
C VAL A 97 4.08 1.65 -5.09
N SER A 98 5.00 1.04 -4.33
CA SER A 98 6.42 1.36 -4.36
C SER A 98 7.13 1.13 -5.69
N ASP A 99 6.60 0.23 -6.50
CA ASP A 99 7.31 -0.34 -7.65
C ASP A 99 7.00 0.40 -8.97
N ILE A 100 6.19 1.45 -8.92
CA ILE A 100 5.98 2.35 -10.06
C ILE A 100 7.22 3.25 -10.17
N PRO A 101 7.97 3.23 -11.29
CA PRO A 101 9.02 4.21 -11.52
C PRO A 101 8.41 5.59 -11.41
N ARG A 102 8.94 6.43 -10.51
CA ARG A 102 8.54 7.84 -10.45
C ARG A 102 8.69 8.38 -11.87
N ARG A 103 7.58 8.82 -12.47
CA ARG A 103 7.59 9.58 -13.72
C ARG A 103 8.70 10.62 -13.57
N PRO A 104 9.67 10.73 -14.51
CA PRO A 104 10.68 11.77 -14.43
C PRO A 104 9.94 13.09 -14.19
N GLU A 105 10.26 13.77 -13.10
CA GLU A 105 9.77 15.13 -12.90
C GLU A 105 10.04 15.86 -14.20
N PHE A 106 9.01 16.49 -14.76
CA PHE A 106 9.19 17.33 -15.93
C PHE A 106 10.06 18.49 -15.46
N VAL A 107 11.38 18.33 -15.58
CA VAL A 107 12.32 19.43 -15.46
C VAL A 107 12.12 20.20 -16.76
N PRO A 108 11.44 21.37 -16.75
CA PRO A 108 11.32 22.16 -17.96
C PRO A 108 12.74 22.42 -18.48
N PRO A 109 13.01 22.21 -19.78
CA PRO A 109 14.33 22.46 -20.32
C PRO A 109 14.71 23.90 -19.98
N HIS A 110 15.89 24.06 -19.38
CA HIS A 110 16.45 25.35 -19.01
C HIS A 110 16.36 26.25 -20.25
N MET A 111 15.57 27.33 -20.14
CA MET A 111 15.35 28.25 -21.25
C MET A 111 16.71 28.81 -21.67
N PRO A 112 17.17 28.58 -22.93
CA PRO A 112 18.39 29.21 -23.40
C PRO A 112 18.15 30.72 -23.40
N THR A 113 18.93 31.46 -22.61
CA THR A 113 19.01 32.91 -22.75
C THR A 113 19.49 33.20 -24.16
N HIS A 114 18.68 33.95 -24.88
CA HIS A 114 18.74 34.16 -26.32
C HIS A 114 19.99 34.97 -26.71
N GLU A 115 21.14 34.32 -26.73
CA GLU A 115 22.39 34.86 -27.28
C GLU A 115 23.10 33.74 -28.05
N ASP A 116 22.48 33.27 -29.13
CA ASP A 116 23.23 32.77 -30.29
C ASP A 116 22.33 32.92 -31.54
N GLU A 117 22.79 33.82 -32.40
CA GLU A 117 22.23 34.20 -33.69
C GLU A 117 22.26 33.03 -34.68
N GLY A 118 21.16 32.85 -35.41
CA GLY A 118 21.13 32.13 -36.69
C GLY A 118 20.72 30.67 -36.62
N PHE A 119 19.44 30.38 -36.90
CA PHE A 119 19.03 29.83 -38.19
C PHE A 119 17.50 29.71 -38.24
N ILE A 120 16.97 30.18 -39.36
CA ILE A 120 15.56 30.31 -39.68
C ILE A 120 14.98 28.93 -40.07
N SER A 121 13.71 28.72 -39.73
CA SER A 121 12.74 27.80 -40.35
C SER A 121 12.62 26.35 -39.84
N SER A 122 11.73 26.13 -38.86
CA SER A 122 10.91 24.90 -38.83
C SER A 122 9.53 25.09 -38.18
N LEU A 123 9.00 26.31 -38.11
CA LEU A 123 7.60 26.53 -37.66
C LEU A 123 6.58 26.28 -38.79
N SER A 124 7.02 26.12 -40.04
CA SER A 124 6.14 25.76 -41.17
C SER A 124 5.78 24.27 -41.25
N ILE A 125 6.44 23.37 -40.52
CA ILE A 125 6.18 21.93 -40.62
C ILE A 125 5.06 21.47 -39.66
N PHE A 126 4.89 22.13 -38.51
CA PHE A 126 3.98 21.66 -37.47
C PHE A 126 2.51 22.10 -37.67
N LEU A 127 2.22 23.13 -38.49
CA LEU A 127 0.85 23.62 -38.68
C LEU A 127 0.10 23.01 -39.88
N ALA A 128 0.76 22.28 -40.78
CA ALA A 128 0.10 21.67 -41.94
C ALA A 128 -0.51 20.27 -41.68
N LYS A 129 -0.30 19.68 -40.50
CA LYS A 129 -0.78 18.31 -40.17
C LYS A 129 -2.09 18.24 -39.38
N ILE A 130 -2.70 19.38 -39.04
CA ILE A 130 -3.93 19.43 -38.24
C ILE A 130 -5.21 19.58 -39.09
N HIS A 131 -5.12 19.80 -40.42
CA HIS A 131 -6.30 20.14 -41.23
C HIS A 131 -6.74 19.12 -42.30
N LEU A 132 -6.21 17.90 -42.34
CA LEU A 132 -6.72 16.82 -43.21
C LEU A 132 -6.95 15.52 -42.42
N SER A 133 -8.03 15.48 -41.64
CA SER A 133 -8.72 14.25 -41.23
C SER A 133 -10.19 14.60 -40.97
N VAL A 134 -10.94 14.75 -42.06
CA VAL A 134 -12.32 14.29 -42.23
C VAL A 134 -12.32 13.41 -43.47
#